data_AF-W1XWS7-F1
#
_entry.id   AF-W1XWS7-F1
#
_cell.length_a   1.000
_cell.length_b   1.000
_cell.length_c   1.000
_cell.angle_alpha   90.00
_cell.angle_beta   90.00
_cell.angle_gamma   90.00
#
_symmetry.space_group_name_H-M   'P 1'
#
loop_
_entity.id
_entity.type
_entity.pdbx_description
1 polymer ?
#
loop_
_entity_poly.entity_id
_entity_poly.type
_entity_poly.pdbx_seq_one_letter_code
_entity_poly.pdbx_strand_id
1 'polypeptide(L)'
;VLATAKACKEAGATILRGGAFKPRTSPYSFQGMGPEGLELLELAKKETGLPIVSEVMDISQLQYFDNVDMLQIGARNMQNFT
;
A
#
# COMPACT_ATOMS: atom_id res chain seq x y z
N VAL A 1 2.10 5.88 10.03
CA VAL A 1 0.96 5.08 9.52
C VAL A 1 -0.11 4.89 10.58
N LEU A 2 0.19 4.28 11.73
CA LEU A 2 -0.83 3.95 12.75
C LEU A 2 -1.65 5.15 13.26
N ALA A 3 -1.00 6.28 13.60
CA ALA A 3 -1.69 7.49 14.05
C ALA A 3 -2.69 8.00 13.00
N THR A 4 -2.28 8.01 11.72
CA THR A 4 -3.15 8.40 10.59
C THR A 4 -4.32 7.43 10.42
N ALA A 5 -4.06 6.12 10.51
CA ALA A 5 -5.11 5.10 10.37
C ALA A 5 -6.21 5.26 11.43
N LYS A 6 -5.83 5.51 12.69
CA LYS A 6 -6.76 5.76 13.79
C LYS A 6 -7.61 7.01 13.52
N ALA A 7 -6.96 8.12 13.15
CA ALA A 7 -7.67 9.36 12.82
C ALA A 7 -8.63 9.20 11.62
N CYS A 8 -8.24 8.46 10.58
CA CYS A 8 -9.11 8.15 9.45
C CYS A 8 -10.32 7.30 9.87
N LYS A 9 -10.11 6.28 10.72
CA LYS A 9 -11.20 5.44 11.25
C LYS A 9 -12.19 6.27 12.06
N GLU A 10 -11.69 7.14 12.94
CA GLU A 10 -12.51 8.05 13.75
C GLU A 10 -13.31 9.02 12.88
N ALA A 11 -12.74 9.47 11.76
CA ALA A 11 -13.42 10.29 10.76
C ALA A 11 -14.42 9.50 9.88
N GLY A 12 -14.61 8.19 10.10
CA GLY A 12 -15.58 7.37 9.40
C GLY A 12 -15.08 6.71 8.11
N ALA A 13 -13.76 6.67 7.88
CA ALA A 13 -13.22 5.93 6.73
C ALA A 13 -13.54 4.44 6.82
N THR A 14 -13.71 3.81 5.65
CA THR A 14 -14.01 2.37 5.52
C THR A 14 -12.87 1.56 4.91
N ILE A 15 -11.84 2.24 4.38
CA ILE A 15 -10.63 1.63 3.80
C ILE A 15 -9.44 2.57 4.01
N LEU A 16 -8.24 2.00 4.18
CA LEU A 16 -6.99 2.74 4.30
C LEU A 16 -6.12 2.48 3.07
N ARG A 17 -5.59 3.56 2.46
CA ARG A 17 -4.61 3.44 1.36
C ARG A 17 -3.20 3.83 1.80
N GLY A 18 -2.21 3.09 1.33
CA GLY A 18 -0.81 3.42 1.50
C GLY A 18 0.03 2.80 0.39
N GLY A 19 0.94 3.57 -0.22
CA GLY A 19 1.81 3.06 -1.27
C GLY A 19 3.17 2.66 -0.71
N ALA A 20 3.40 1.36 -0.54
CA ALA A 20 4.67 0.82 -0.07
C ALA A 20 5.79 0.91 -1.12
N PHE A 21 5.43 0.71 -2.39
CA PHE A 21 6.31 0.85 -3.55
C PHE A 21 5.93 2.10 -4.34
N LYS A 22 6.92 2.83 -4.87
CA LYS A 22 6.65 4.05 -5.67
C LYS A 22 7.30 3.96 -7.06
N PRO A 23 6.53 4.16 -8.15
CA PRO A 23 7.10 4.32 -9.49
C PRO A 23 7.76 5.69 -9.61
N ARG A 24 9.05 5.77 -9.28
CA ARG A 24 9.81 7.01 -9.42
C ARG A 24 10.65 6.96 -10.68
N THR A 25 10.55 8.02 -11.47
CA THR A 25 11.39 8.23 -12.65
C THR A 25 12.83 8.60 -12.26
N SER A 26 13.01 9.22 -11.09
CA SER A 26 14.34 9.59 -10.58
C SER A 26 14.81 8.61 -9.51
N PRO A 27 16.04 8.08 -9.60
CA PRO A 27 16.59 7.17 -8.59
C PRO A 27 16.84 7.87 -7.24
N TYR A 28 17.03 9.18 -7.24
CA TYR A 28 17.29 9.98 -6.02
C TYR A 28 16.03 10.32 -5.22
N SER A 29 14.87 9.97 -5.76
CA SER A 29 13.61 10.12 -5.06
C SER A 29 13.44 9.05 -3.99
N PHE A 30 12.65 9.36 -2.95
CA PHE A 30 12.15 8.34 -2.04
C PHE A 30 11.39 7.25 -2.81
N GLN A 31 11.88 6.02 -2.75
CA GLN A 31 11.39 4.87 -3.52
C GLN A 31 10.18 4.17 -2.88
N GLY A 32 9.77 4.61 -1.69
CA GLY A 32 8.87 3.86 -0.84
C GLY A 32 9.63 3.13 0.25
N MET A 33 8.88 2.48 1.15
CA MET A 33 9.44 1.67 2.23
C MET A 33 9.47 0.18 1.88
N GLY A 34 9.02 -0.22 0.69
CA GLY A 34 9.03 -1.63 0.29
C GLY A 34 8.22 -2.52 1.25
N PRO A 35 8.66 -3.77 1.48
CA PRO A 35 7.99 -4.70 2.39
C PRO A 35 7.72 -4.13 3.80
N GLU A 36 8.65 -3.36 4.36
CA GLU A 36 8.50 -2.73 5.68
C GLU A 36 7.32 -1.73 5.70
N GLY A 37 7.05 -1.11 4.55
CA GLY A 37 5.86 -0.26 4.38
C GLY A 37 4.54 -1.03 4.42
N LEU A 38 4.53 -2.26 3.90
CA LEU A 38 3.37 -3.15 3.95
C LEU A 38 3.13 -3.66 5.37
N GLU A 39 4.19 -4.05 6.09
CA GLU A 39 4.09 -4.45 7.50
C GLU A 39 3.45 -3.36 8.38
N LEU A 40 3.79 -2.10 8.12
CA LEU A 40 3.17 -0.96 8.81
C LEU A 40 1.68 -0.79 8.47
N LEU A 41 1.27 -1.10 7.24
CA LEU A 41 -0.15 -1.10 6.83
C LEU A 41 -0.90 -2.28 7.45
N GLU A 42 -0.28 -3.46 7.50
CA GLU A 42 -0.84 -4.63 8.17
C GLU A 42 -1.04 -4.38 9.66
N LEU A 43 -0.08 -3.74 10.33
CA LEU A 43 -0.25 -3.32 11.72
C LEU A 43 -1.42 -2.34 11.87
N ALA A 44 -1.55 -1.37 10.96
CA ALA A 44 -2.67 -0.44 10.98
C ALA A 44 -4.02 -1.12 10.74
N LYS A 45 -4.08 -2.10 9.83
CA LYS A 45 -5.26 -2.96 9.61
C LYS A 45 -5.64 -3.70 10.88
N LYS A 46 -4.67 -4.36 11.52
CA LYS A 46 -4.89 -5.11 12.76
C LYS A 46 -5.47 -4.22 13.88
N GLU A 47 -4.95 -3.00 14.01
CA GLU A 47 -5.33 -2.08 15.09
C GLU A 47 -6.66 -1.35 14.84
N THR A 48 -7.03 -1.12 13.57
CA THR A 48 -8.21 -0.28 13.24
C THR A 48 -9.37 -1.07 12.61
N GLY A 49 -9.10 -2.30 12.17
CA GLY A 49 -10.01 -3.11 11.36
C GLY A 49 -10.28 -2.53 9.97
N LEU A 50 -9.54 -1.49 9.54
CA LEU A 50 -9.68 -0.95 8.19
C LEU A 50 -9.01 -1.91 7.19
N PRO A 51 -9.71 -2.37 6.14
CA PRO A 51 -9.06 -3.04 5.03
C PRO A 51 -8.05 -2.10 4.38
N ILE A 52 -7.00 -2.67 3.80
CA ILE A 52 -5.87 -1.92 3.23
C ILE A 52 -5.78 -2.10 1.72
N VAL A 53 -5.40 -1.02 1.04
CA VAL A 53 -5.04 -1.02 -0.38
C VAL A 53 -3.62 -0.48 -0.57
N SER A 54 -2.83 -1.19 -1.37
CA SER A 54 -1.48 -0.79 -1.79
C SER A 54 -1.27 -1.07 -3.27
N GLU A 55 -0.37 -0.31 -3.89
CA GLU A 55 -0.07 -0.41 -5.32
C GLU A 55 0.99 -1.48 -5.58
N VAL A 56 0.69 -2.39 -6.51
CA VAL A 56 1.65 -3.38 -7.02
C VAL A 56 2.27 -2.82 -8.29
N MET A 57 3.60 -2.82 -8.33
CA MET A 57 4.35 -2.27 -9.47
C MET A 57 4.92 -3.35 -10.39
N ASP A 58 5.18 -4.54 -9.85
CA ASP A 58 5.85 -5.63 -10.54
C ASP A 58 5.39 -6.98 -9.94
N ILE A 59 5.35 -8.03 -10.76
CA ILE A 59 4.91 -9.37 -10.35
C ILE A 59 5.77 -9.92 -9.21
N SER A 60 7.08 -9.64 -9.21
CA SER A 60 7.99 -10.11 -8.16
C SER A 60 7.61 -9.59 -6.78
N GLN A 61 6.84 -8.50 -6.70
CA GLN A 61 6.39 -7.93 -5.43
C GLN A 61 5.21 -8.69 -4.82
N LEU A 62 4.45 -9.45 -5.63
CA LEU A 62 3.22 -10.11 -5.19
C LEU A 62 3.43 -11.02 -3.97
N GLN A 63 4.64 -11.58 -3.80
CA GLN A 63 5.03 -12.37 -2.63
C GLN A 63 4.85 -11.64 -1.28
N TYR A 64 4.76 -10.31 -1.27
CA TYR A 64 4.60 -9.51 -0.06
C TYR A 64 3.15 -9.05 0.18
N PHE A 65 2.22 -9.32 -0.74
CA PHE A 65 0.88 -8.72 -0.73
C PHE A 65 -0.21 -9.64 -0.16
N ASP A 66 0.15 -10.79 0.41
CA ASP A 66 -0.81 -11.80 0.90
C ASP A 66 -1.85 -11.25 1.88
N ASN A 67 -1.48 -10.25 2.70
CA ASN A 67 -2.38 -9.66 3.71
C ASN A 67 -3.04 -8.34 3.27
N VAL A 68 -2.83 -7.92 2.02
CA VAL A 68 -3.41 -6.70 1.44
C VAL A 68 -4.78 -7.01 0.84
N ASP A 69 -5.82 -6.29 1.27
CA ASP A 69 -7.21 -6.59 0.89
C ASP A 69 -7.54 -6.18 -0.55
N MET A 70 -6.81 -5.21 -1.11
CA MET A 70 -7.01 -4.73 -2.46
C MET A 70 -5.66 -4.37 -3.10
N LEU A 71 -5.42 -4.95 -4.28
CA LEU A 71 -4.26 -4.60 -5.11
C LEU A 71 -4.64 -3.46 -6.05
N GLN A 72 -3.93 -2.34 -5.97
CA GLN A 72 -4.10 -1.23 -6.90
C GLN A 72 -3.11 -1.39 -8.07
N ILE A 73 -3.61 -1.30 -9.30
CA ILE A 73 -2.77 -1.13 -10.49
C ILE A 73 -2.72 0.36 -10.82
N GLY A 74 -1.51 0.94 -10.78
CA GLY A 74 -1.31 2.33 -11.13
C GLY A 74 -1.52 2.61 -12.61
N ALA A 75 -1.82 3.86 -12.96
CA ALA A 75 -2.06 4.26 -14.35
C ALA A 75 -0.89 3.93 -15.30
N ARG A 76 0.35 3.93 -14.80
CA ARG A 76 1.55 3.56 -15.59
C ARG A 76 1.62 2.08 -15.93
N ASN A 77 0.96 1.22 -15.14
CA ASN A 77 0.87 -0.21 -15.34
C ASN A 77 -0.48 -0.66 -15.92
N MET A 78 -1.35 0.27 -16.34
CA MET A 78 -2.68 -0.06 -16.87
C MET A 78 -2.62 -0.99 -18.09
N GLN A 79 -1.52 -0.96 -18.84
CA GLN A 79 -1.26 -1.81 -20.01
C GLN A 79 -0.14 -2.83 -19.76
N ASN A 80 0.17 -3.11 -18.50
CA ASN A 80 1.11 -4.15 -18.15
C ASN A 80 0.37 -5.50 -18.16
N PHE A 81 0.42 -6.20 -19.30
CA PHE A 81 -0.23 -7.50 -19.52
C PHE A 81 0.63 -8.70 -19.11
N THR A 82 1.87 -8.44 -18.70
CA THR A 82 2.84 -9.47 -18.32
C THR A 82 2.79 -9.74 -16.84
#